data_AF-A0A7X7WR38-F1
#
_entry.id   AF-A0A7X7WR38-F1
#
_cell.length_a   1.000
_cell.length_b   1.000
_cell.length_c   1.000
_cell.angle_alpha   90.00
_cell.angle_beta   90.00
_cell.angle_gamma   90.00
#
_symmetry.space_group_name_H-M   'P 1'
#
loop_
_entity.id
_entity.type
_entity.pdbx_description
1 polymer ?
#
loop_
_entity_poly.entity_id
_entity_poly.type
_entity_poly.pdbx_seq_one_letter_code
_entity_poly.pdbx_strand_id
1 'polypeptide(L)'
;MMRKVLLSLSICSFFMVLSVAIVCAENVTDYSYELKNGVRVTHEGAPPAQYTQSVKKQGVKMAGQGSMMLTLTVPEAFFPTASAVIAVTDSVGKTVATPKSSGEMILLTPGNYAVAVELPLMDGSGSVKLKTGAIDIQEQAITIVDLVVNEVYVAIVEQWSNMKGLTRYQIDVQNAAASAVDVYWAGERGRTMDIAENYGPLSARIAAGSHDFCVTIPADRVCVEGVPMKPDYQYLISIVPPAAPGNQGQR
;
A
#
# COMPACT_ATOMS: atom_id res chain seq x y z
N MET A 1 40.82 58.23 -39.47
CA MET A 1 40.75 56.81 -39.07
C MET A 1 40.16 56.72 -37.67
N MET A 2 38.93 56.26 -37.51
CA MET A 2 38.42 55.55 -36.33
C MET A 2 36.97 55.13 -36.62
N ARG A 3 36.78 53.84 -36.88
CA ARG A 3 35.47 53.21 -37.11
C ARG A 3 34.72 53.12 -35.77
N LYS A 4 33.49 53.62 -35.72
CA LYS A 4 32.51 53.24 -34.68
C LYS A 4 32.06 51.81 -34.98
N VAL A 5 32.40 50.87 -34.12
CA VAL A 5 31.84 49.51 -34.11
C VAL A 5 30.56 49.58 -33.29
N LEU A 6 29.40 49.41 -33.93
CA LEU A 6 28.15 49.08 -33.25
C LEU A 6 28.29 47.62 -32.78
N LEU A 7 28.47 47.40 -31.48
CA LEU A 7 28.23 46.09 -30.88
C LEU A 7 26.72 45.97 -30.64
N SER A 8 26.04 45.19 -31.47
CA SER A 8 24.70 44.70 -31.17
C SER A 8 24.80 43.73 -30.00
N LEU A 9 24.48 44.18 -28.78
CA LEU A 9 24.29 43.28 -27.65
C LEU A 9 22.95 42.57 -27.84
N SER A 10 23.00 41.38 -28.43
CA SER A 10 21.91 40.41 -28.43
C SER A 10 21.64 40.02 -26.98
N ILE A 11 20.58 40.57 -26.40
CA ILE A 11 20.03 40.11 -25.12
C ILE A 11 19.45 38.73 -25.39
N CYS A 12 20.27 37.69 -25.30
CA CYS A 12 19.79 36.33 -25.13
C CYS A 12 19.02 36.29 -23.81
N SER A 13 17.68 36.35 -23.90
CA SER A 13 16.78 36.03 -22.81
C SER A 13 17.05 34.60 -22.35
N PHE A 14 17.93 34.46 -21.37
CA PHE A 14 18.06 33.25 -20.56
C PHE A 14 16.76 33.12 -19.75
N PHE A 15 15.76 32.45 -20.31
CA PHE A 15 14.64 31.94 -19.53
C PHE A 15 15.19 30.87 -18.60
N MET A 16 15.59 31.30 -17.40
CA MET A 16 15.88 30.42 -16.29
C MET A 16 14.55 29.75 -15.91
N VAL A 17 14.34 28.52 -16.38
CA VAL A 17 13.22 27.68 -15.94
C VAL A 17 13.50 27.33 -14.49
N LEU A 18 13.02 28.18 -13.57
CA LEU A 18 13.04 27.89 -12.14
C LEU A 18 11.97 26.82 -11.89
N SER A 19 12.34 25.55 -12.05
CA SER A 19 11.51 24.41 -11.67
C SER A 19 11.47 24.36 -10.14
N VAL A 20 10.47 25.00 -9.54
CA VAL A 20 10.15 24.84 -8.12
C VAL A 20 9.55 23.44 -7.95
N ALA A 21 10.33 22.50 -7.43
CA ALA A 21 9.84 21.19 -7.00
C ALA A 21 9.43 21.29 -5.53
N ILE A 22 8.13 21.46 -5.27
CA ILE A 22 7.58 21.23 -3.93
C ILE A 22 7.48 19.73 -3.77
N VAL A 23 8.18 19.15 -2.80
CA VAL A 23 8.08 17.72 -2.46
C VAL A 23 7.44 17.59 -1.09
N CYS A 24 6.30 16.91 -1.02
CA CYS A 24 5.63 16.58 0.24
C CYS A 24 5.42 15.07 0.31
N ALA A 25 5.71 14.47 1.46
CA ALA A 25 5.46 13.06 1.74
C ALA A 25 4.33 12.97 2.77
N GLU A 26 3.33 12.13 2.49
CA GLU A 26 2.17 11.94 3.35
C GLU A 26 1.85 10.45 3.48
N ASN A 27 1.42 10.06 4.68
CA ASN A 27 0.93 8.71 4.94
C ASN A 27 -0.49 8.56 4.41
N VAL A 28 -0.83 7.37 3.92
CA VAL A 28 -2.20 7.03 3.55
C VAL A 28 -2.95 6.56 4.80
N THR A 29 -4.01 7.28 5.18
CA THR A 29 -4.80 6.99 6.38
C THR A 29 -6.10 6.26 6.10
N ASP A 30 -6.66 6.42 4.90
CA ASP A 30 -7.80 5.67 4.40
C ASP A 30 -7.26 4.40 3.72
N TYR A 31 -7.15 3.33 4.49
CA TYR A 31 -6.55 2.07 4.11
C TYR A 31 -7.38 0.90 4.68
N SER A 32 -7.54 -0.16 3.91
CA SER A 32 -8.16 -1.41 4.35
C SER A 32 -7.56 -2.61 3.63
N TYR A 33 -7.44 -3.73 4.34
CA TYR A 33 -7.06 -5.01 3.77
C TYR A 33 -8.00 -6.09 4.27
N GLU A 34 -8.72 -6.69 3.34
CA GLU A 34 -9.74 -7.69 3.62
C GLU A 34 -9.59 -8.89 2.68
N LEU A 35 -9.66 -10.09 3.28
CA LEU A 35 -9.75 -11.35 2.58
C LEU A 35 -11.22 -11.69 2.29
N LYS A 36 -11.48 -12.44 1.23
CA LYS A 36 -12.84 -12.81 0.77
C LYS A 36 -13.66 -13.59 1.81
N ASN A 37 -13.00 -14.21 2.78
CA ASN A 37 -13.66 -14.90 3.89
C ASN A 37 -14.05 -13.96 5.04
N GLY A 38 -13.90 -12.63 4.87
CA GLY A 38 -14.24 -11.60 5.87
C GLY A 38 -13.14 -11.34 6.89
N VAL A 39 -11.98 -11.98 6.76
CA VAL A 39 -10.82 -11.73 7.62
C VAL A 39 -10.21 -10.39 7.26
N ARG A 40 -9.93 -9.57 8.28
CA ARG A 40 -9.28 -8.27 8.09
C ARG A 40 -7.83 -8.34 8.55
N VAL A 41 -6.97 -7.61 7.85
CA VAL A 41 -5.57 -7.43 8.22
C VAL A 41 -5.37 -5.99 8.65
N THR A 42 -4.86 -5.80 9.86
CA THR A 42 -4.64 -4.48 10.48
C THR A 42 -3.19 -4.35 10.95
N HIS A 43 -2.72 -3.11 10.98
CA HIS A 43 -1.36 -2.75 11.34
C HIS A 43 -1.40 -1.80 12.55
N GLU A 44 -0.61 -2.07 13.58
CA GLU A 44 -0.47 -1.16 14.72
C GLU A 44 0.78 -0.25 14.62
N GLY A 45 1.67 -0.52 13.65
CA GLY A 45 2.89 0.25 13.40
C GLY A 45 2.71 1.39 12.40
N ALA A 46 3.70 1.57 11.53
CA ALA A 46 3.64 2.57 10.47
C ALA A 46 2.59 2.17 9.42
N PRO A 47 1.86 3.14 8.83
CA PRO A 47 0.95 2.85 7.73
C PRO A 47 1.69 2.15 6.59
N PRO A 48 1.13 1.06 6.03
CA PRO A 48 1.81 0.28 5.00
C PRO A 48 1.86 0.99 3.64
N ALA A 49 1.20 2.15 3.50
CA ALA A 49 1.20 2.95 2.29
C ALA A 49 1.52 4.43 2.57
N GLN A 50 2.34 5.01 1.71
CA GLN A 50 2.72 6.42 1.72
C GLN A 50 2.78 6.94 0.30
N TYR A 51 2.60 8.25 0.13
CA TYR A 51 2.76 8.88 -1.16
C TYR A 51 3.57 10.16 -1.07
N THR A 52 4.32 10.44 -2.14
CA THR A 52 5.02 11.70 -2.32
C THR A 52 4.47 12.44 -3.51
N GLN A 53 4.22 13.73 -3.37
CA GLN A 53 3.86 14.61 -4.47
C GLN A 53 5.02 15.51 -4.83
N SER A 54 5.30 15.66 -6.13
CA SER A 54 6.23 16.65 -6.65
C SER A 54 5.61 17.45 -7.79
N VAL A 55 5.64 18.79 -7.68
CA VAL A 55 5.04 19.67 -8.70
C VAL A 55 6.15 20.21 -9.61
N LYS A 56 5.99 20.06 -10.93
CA LYS A 56 6.88 20.64 -11.93
C LYS A 56 6.07 21.60 -12.79
N LYS A 57 6.30 22.91 -12.62
CA LYS A 57 5.71 23.92 -13.51
C LYS A 57 6.32 23.78 -14.90
N GLN A 58 5.47 23.64 -15.90
CA GLN A 58 5.87 23.73 -17.29
C GLN A 58 5.68 25.17 -17.75
N GLY A 59 6.66 25.73 -18.47
CA GLY A 59 6.53 27.04 -19.12
C GLY A 59 5.57 27.04 -20.32
N VAL A 60 4.57 26.15 -20.32
CA VAL A 60 3.69 25.87 -21.46
C VAL A 60 2.34 26.55 -21.21
N LYS A 61 1.85 27.31 -22.19
CA LYS A 61 0.58 28.04 -22.15
C LYS A 61 -0.62 27.12 -22.37
N MET A 62 -0.89 26.20 -21.44
CA MET A 62 -2.15 25.45 -21.40
C MET A 62 -3.07 26.08 -20.36
N ALA A 63 -3.74 27.15 -20.76
CA ALA A 63 -4.65 27.87 -19.88
C ALA A 63 -5.81 26.97 -19.42
N GLY A 64 -6.09 26.97 -18.12
CA GLY A 64 -7.17 26.22 -17.48
C GLY A 64 -6.92 24.72 -17.30
N GLN A 65 -5.71 24.21 -17.54
CA GLN A 65 -5.39 22.78 -17.35
C GLN A 65 -4.13 22.56 -16.51
N GLY A 66 -4.20 21.57 -15.64
CA GLY A 66 -3.06 20.92 -14.99
C GLY A 66 -2.97 19.46 -15.42
N SER A 67 -1.94 18.78 -14.94
CA SER A 67 -1.76 17.36 -15.21
C SER A 67 -1.25 16.62 -14.00
N MET A 68 -1.63 15.36 -13.89
CA MET A 68 -1.15 14.42 -12.88
C MET A 68 -0.45 13.26 -13.58
N MET A 69 0.69 12.82 -13.05
CA MET A 69 1.32 11.55 -13.42
C MET A 69 1.46 10.71 -12.16
N LEU A 70 0.81 9.54 -12.12
CA LEU A 70 0.81 8.67 -10.95
C LEU A 70 1.75 7.49 -11.17
N THR A 71 2.78 7.35 -10.34
CA THR A 71 3.58 6.13 -10.26
C THR A 71 3.11 5.30 -9.07
N LEU A 72 2.81 4.02 -9.30
CA LEU A 72 2.49 3.04 -8.27
C LEU A 72 3.66 2.05 -8.13
N THR A 73 4.16 1.90 -6.91
CA THR A 73 5.18 0.91 -6.53
C THR A 73 4.61 0.01 -5.45
N VAL A 74 4.59 -1.30 -5.69
CA VAL A 74 3.99 -2.32 -4.82
C VAL A 74 4.89 -3.56 -4.75
N PRO A 75 4.70 -4.46 -3.77
CA PRO A 75 5.35 -5.76 -3.77
C PRO A 75 4.73 -6.68 -4.84
N GLU A 76 5.29 -6.65 -6.06
CA GLU A 76 4.76 -7.35 -7.25
C GLU A 76 4.53 -8.87 -7.06
N ALA A 77 5.25 -9.49 -6.13
CA ALA A 77 5.07 -10.91 -5.81
C ALA A 77 3.68 -11.22 -5.24
N PHE A 78 3.01 -10.23 -4.66
CA PHE A 78 1.74 -10.39 -3.95
C PHE A 78 0.64 -9.50 -4.53
N PHE A 79 1.01 -8.33 -5.04
CA PHE A 79 0.11 -7.31 -5.57
C PHE A 79 0.56 -6.94 -6.99
N PRO A 80 0.09 -7.63 -8.03
CA PRO A 80 0.51 -7.33 -9.40
C PRO A 80 -0.01 -5.95 -9.81
N THR A 81 0.88 -4.99 -10.14
CA THR A 81 0.46 -3.62 -10.54
C THR A 81 -0.48 -3.66 -11.74
N ALA A 82 -0.30 -4.63 -12.64
CA ALA A 82 -1.16 -4.81 -13.82
C ALA A 82 -2.63 -5.12 -13.50
N SER A 83 -2.93 -5.56 -12.27
CA SER A 83 -4.29 -5.84 -11.80
C SER A 83 -4.85 -4.71 -10.92
N ALA A 84 -4.06 -3.66 -10.66
CA ALA A 84 -4.50 -2.53 -9.84
C ALA A 84 -5.63 -1.77 -10.54
N VAL A 85 -6.68 -1.45 -9.78
CA VAL A 85 -7.73 -0.56 -10.23
C VAL A 85 -7.48 0.81 -9.60
N ILE A 86 -7.26 1.82 -10.45
CA ILE A 86 -6.92 3.18 -10.04
C ILE A 86 -8.07 4.11 -10.43
N ALA A 87 -8.52 4.94 -9.50
CA ALA A 87 -9.49 5.98 -9.74
C ALA A 87 -9.01 7.31 -9.16
N VAL A 88 -9.07 8.37 -9.97
CA VAL A 88 -8.90 9.75 -9.51
C VAL A 88 -10.28 10.34 -9.25
N THR A 89 -10.50 10.84 -8.04
CA THR A 89 -11.77 11.44 -7.62
C THR A 89 -11.60 12.92 -7.32
N ASP A 90 -12.59 13.74 -7.65
CA ASP A 90 -12.65 15.14 -7.24
C ASP A 90 -13.04 15.30 -5.75
N SER A 91 -13.15 16.55 -5.29
CA SER A 91 -13.49 16.89 -3.90
C SER A 91 -14.89 16.45 -3.47
N VAL A 92 -15.79 16.12 -4.40
CA VAL A 92 -17.13 15.57 -4.10
C VAL A 92 -17.16 14.04 -4.22
N GLY A 93 -16.02 13.40 -4.47
CA GLY A 93 -15.87 11.94 -4.55
C GLY A 93 -16.26 11.35 -5.91
N LYS A 94 -16.49 12.16 -6.93
CA LYS A 94 -16.82 11.68 -8.27
C LYS A 94 -15.54 11.27 -8.99
N THR A 95 -15.53 10.07 -9.58
CA THR A 95 -14.43 9.63 -10.45
C THR A 95 -14.35 10.50 -11.70
N VAL A 96 -13.19 11.12 -11.90
CA VAL A 96 -12.89 11.98 -13.05
C VAL A 96 -11.91 11.33 -14.04
N ALA A 97 -11.12 10.35 -13.58
CA ALA A 97 -10.22 9.58 -14.42
C ALA A 97 -9.98 8.17 -13.84
N THR A 98 -9.67 7.21 -14.71
CA THR A 98 -9.31 5.82 -14.36
C THR A 98 -8.06 5.41 -15.13
N PRO A 99 -6.87 5.74 -14.62
CA PRO A 99 -5.60 5.37 -15.25
C PRO A 99 -5.52 3.86 -15.42
N LYS A 100 -5.06 3.40 -16.58
CA LYS A 100 -4.91 1.98 -16.90
C LYS A 100 -3.55 1.43 -16.51
N SER A 101 -2.57 2.30 -16.30
CA SER A 101 -1.21 1.92 -15.95
C SER A 101 -0.53 2.96 -15.08
N SER A 102 0.39 2.49 -14.24
CA SER A 102 1.39 3.34 -13.58
C SER A 102 2.16 4.17 -14.62
N GLY A 103 2.37 5.44 -14.35
CA GLY A 103 3.03 6.41 -15.21
C GLY A 103 2.14 7.09 -16.27
N GLU A 104 0.84 6.75 -16.34
CA GLU A 104 -0.08 7.43 -17.26
C GLU A 104 -0.27 8.91 -16.87
N MET A 105 -0.20 9.79 -17.86
CA MET A 105 -0.44 11.22 -17.68
C MET A 105 -1.93 11.54 -17.84
N ILE A 106 -2.49 12.21 -16.84
CA ILE A 106 -3.91 12.54 -16.74
C ILE A 106 -4.04 14.06 -16.84
N LEU A 107 -4.87 14.54 -17.76
CA LEU A 107 -5.20 15.96 -17.84
C LEU A 107 -6.39 16.26 -16.92
N LEU A 108 -6.25 17.28 -16.09
CA LEU A 108 -7.24 17.65 -15.08
C LEU A 108 -7.44 19.16 -15.09
N THR A 109 -8.64 19.61 -14.72
CA THR A 109 -8.84 21.01 -14.35
C THR A 109 -8.12 21.31 -13.04
N PRO A 110 -7.55 22.50 -12.84
CA PRO A 110 -6.93 22.85 -11.56
C PRO A 110 -7.90 22.68 -10.38
N GLY A 111 -7.41 22.13 -9.27
CA GLY A 111 -8.25 21.79 -8.12
C GLY A 111 -7.67 20.67 -7.27
N ASN A 112 -8.44 20.21 -6.28
CA ASN A 112 -8.05 19.16 -5.34
C ASN A 112 -8.64 17.80 -5.73
N TYR A 113 -7.81 16.77 -5.74
CA TYR A 113 -8.19 15.41 -6.11
C TYR A 113 -7.68 14.40 -5.09
N ALA A 114 -8.25 13.20 -5.08
CA ALA A 114 -7.69 12.06 -4.35
C ALA A 114 -7.51 10.88 -5.31
N VAL A 115 -6.54 10.02 -5.03
CA VAL A 115 -6.30 8.79 -5.77
C VAL A 115 -6.76 7.63 -4.89
N ALA A 116 -7.71 6.84 -5.39
CA ALA A 116 -8.12 5.58 -4.80
C ALA A 116 -7.50 4.43 -5.60
N VAL A 117 -6.93 3.45 -4.90
CA VAL A 117 -6.33 2.26 -5.49
C VAL A 117 -6.91 1.02 -4.82
N GLU A 118 -7.35 0.06 -5.63
CA GLU A 118 -7.65 -1.30 -5.21
C GLU A 118 -6.60 -2.24 -5.80
N LEU A 119 -5.91 -2.97 -4.93
CA LEU A 119 -4.88 -3.95 -5.24
C LEU A 119 -5.38 -5.35 -4.91
N PRO A 120 -5.87 -6.12 -5.90
CA PRO A 120 -6.19 -7.52 -5.70
C PRO A 120 -4.94 -8.32 -5.32
N LEU A 121 -5.11 -9.28 -4.42
CA LEU A 121 -4.06 -10.27 -4.15
C LEU A 121 -3.84 -11.16 -5.38
N MET A 122 -2.58 -11.56 -5.63
CA MET A 122 -2.20 -12.41 -6.77
C MET A 122 -2.97 -13.74 -6.80
N ASP A 123 -3.27 -14.32 -5.64
CA ASP A 123 -4.03 -15.56 -5.51
C ASP A 123 -5.55 -15.34 -5.54
N GLY A 124 -5.99 -14.08 -5.65
CA GLY A 124 -7.39 -13.70 -5.65
C GLY A 124 -8.10 -13.93 -4.32
N SER A 125 -7.39 -14.10 -3.20
CA SER A 125 -8.00 -14.35 -1.89
C SER A 125 -8.54 -13.10 -1.20
N GLY A 126 -8.27 -11.90 -1.74
CA GLY A 126 -8.65 -10.63 -1.12
C GLY A 126 -8.15 -9.42 -1.89
N SER A 127 -8.20 -8.26 -1.26
CA SER A 127 -7.68 -7.00 -1.81
C SER A 127 -7.25 -6.03 -0.73
N VAL A 128 -6.27 -5.19 -1.05
CA VAL A 128 -5.93 -3.98 -0.33
C VAL A 128 -6.58 -2.79 -1.02
N LYS A 129 -7.22 -1.91 -0.26
CA LYS A 129 -7.81 -0.66 -0.77
C LYS A 129 -7.22 0.51 -0.01
N LEU A 130 -6.83 1.54 -0.74
CA LEU A 130 -6.26 2.74 -0.16
C LEU A 130 -6.75 3.98 -0.88
N LYS A 131 -6.76 5.11 -0.18
CA LYS A 131 -7.08 6.41 -0.76
C LYS A 131 -6.17 7.50 -0.21
N THR A 132 -5.54 8.26 -1.10
CA THR A 132 -4.66 9.37 -0.71
C THR A 132 -5.44 10.51 -0.06
N GLY A 133 -4.71 11.42 0.59
CA GLY A 133 -5.21 12.75 0.90
C GLY A 133 -5.49 13.58 -0.37
N ALA A 134 -5.83 14.85 -0.16
CA ALA A 134 -6.06 15.80 -1.23
C ALA A 134 -4.74 16.20 -1.91
N ILE A 135 -4.68 16.03 -3.22
CA ILE A 135 -3.57 16.36 -4.10
C ILE A 135 -3.97 17.61 -4.89
N ASP A 136 -3.20 18.69 -4.72
CA ASP A 136 -3.41 19.96 -5.41
C ASP A 136 -2.87 19.88 -6.84
N ILE A 137 -3.75 20.09 -7.81
CA ILE A 137 -3.40 20.17 -9.23
C ILE A 137 -3.43 21.62 -9.64
N GLN A 138 -2.25 22.10 -10.04
CA GLN A 138 -2.04 23.48 -10.46
C GLN A 138 -2.12 23.62 -11.96
N GLU A 139 -2.59 24.78 -12.40
CA GLU A 139 -2.58 25.17 -13.80
C GLU A 139 -1.15 25.21 -14.35
N GLN A 140 -0.94 24.72 -15.58
CA GLN A 140 0.35 24.70 -16.27
C GLN A 140 1.44 23.95 -15.49
N ALA A 141 1.06 22.95 -14.71
CA ALA A 141 1.98 22.09 -13.98
C ALA A 141 1.73 20.60 -14.24
N ILE A 142 2.80 19.82 -14.13
CA ILE A 142 2.73 18.38 -13.92
C ILE A 142 2.91 18.12 -12.43
N THR A 143 1.90 17.59 -11.78
CA THR A 143 1.99 17.00 -10.45
C THR A 143 2.33 15.52 -10.60
N ILE A 144 3.53 15.13 -10.19
CA ILE A 144 3.96 13.73 -10.13
C ILE A 144 3.61 13.22 -8.75
N VAL A 145 2.91 12.09 -8.68
CA VAL A 145 2.50 11.42 -7.46
C VAL A 145 3.14 10.04 -7.46
N ASP A 146 4.09 9.81 -6.56
CA ASP A 146 4.69 8.50 -6.37
C ASP A 146 4.06 7.85 -5.13
N LEU A 147 3.24 6.83 -5.35
CA LEU A 147 2.55 6.06 -4.33
C LEU A 147 3.31 4.75 -4.11
N VAL A 148 3.81 4.57 -2.88
CA VAL A 148 4.55 3.37 -2.47
C VAL A 148 3.70 2.61 -1.45
N VAL A 149 3.42 1.36 -1.77
CA VAL A 149 2.77 0.40 -0.88
C VAL A 149 3.82 -0.62 -0.48
N ASN A 150 4.03 -0.75 0.82
CA ASN A 150 4.97 -1.69 1.42
C ASN A 150 4.19 -2.63 2.35
N GLU A 151 3.39 -3.48 1.71
CA GLU A 151 2.39 -4.29 2.39
C GLU A 151 2.86 -5.73 2.63
N VAL A 152 2.38 -6.34 3.72
CA VAL A 152 2.53 -7.77 4.02
C VAL A 152 1.49 -8.59 3.26
N TYR A 153 1.90 -9.78 2.81
CA TYR A 153 0.95 -10.75 2.27
C TYR A 153 0.47 -11.69 3.37
N VAL A 154 -0.83 -11.97 3.40
CA VAL A 154 -1.46 -12.88 4.36
C VAL A 154 -2.24 -13.94 3.60
N ALA A 155 -1.93 -15.21 3.87
CA ALA A 155 -2.66 -16.36 3.34
C ALA A 155 -3.15 -17.25 4.47
N ILE A 156 -4.36 -17.79 4.31
CA ILE A 156 -4.95 -18.73 5.25
C ILE A 156 -5.35 -19.98 4.47
N VAL A 157 -4.70 -21.09 4.79
CA VAL A 157 -4.97 -22.40 4.18
C VAL A 157 -5.66 -23.29 5.20
N GLU A 158 -6.81 -23.83 4.83
CA GLU A 158 -7.54 -24.81 5.65
C GLU A 158 -7.32 -26.23 5.14
N GLN A 159 -7.12 -27.18 6.06
CA GLN A 159 -6.94 -28.59 5.76
C GLN A 159 -7.72 -29.44 6.77
N TRP A 160 -8.54 -30.39 6.29
CA TRP A 160 -9.23 -31.33 7.15
C TRP A 160 -8.24 -32.28 7.85
N SER A 161 -8.40 -32.50 9.16
CA SER A 161 -7.42 -33.24 9.97
C SER A 161 -8.03 -34.15 11.07
N ASN A 162 -9.36 -34.29 11.16
CA ASN A 162 -10.07 -35.10 12.18
C ASN A 162 -9.51 -34.93 13.61
N MET A 163 -10.00 -33.91 14.31
CA MET A 163 -9.47 -33.46 15.60
C MET A 163 -10.49 -33.53 16.74
N LYS A 164 -11.50 -34.40 16.61
CA LYS A 164 -12.54 -34.63 17.62
C LYS A 164 -13.28 -33.33 18.00
N GLY A 165 -13.59 -32.50 17.01
CA GLY A 165 -14.33 -31.25 17.19
C GLY A 165 -13.46 -30.03 17.53
N LEU A 166 -12.15 -30.19 17.75
CA LEU A 166 -11.22 -29.08 17.93
C LEU A 166 -10.68 -28.57 16.59
N THR A 167 -10.07 -27.37 16.61
CA THR A 167 -9.31 -26.82 15.49
C THR A 167 -7.84 -26.68 15.89
N ARG A 168 -6.95 -26.63 14.90
CA ARG A 168 -5.52 -26.34 15.10
C ARG A 168 -5.15 -25.16 14.23
N TYR A 169 -4.36 -24.24 14.77
CA TYR A 169 -3.68 -23.24 13.96
C TYR A 169 -2.17 -23.48 13.97
N GLN A 170 -1.53 -23.01 12.90
CA GLN A 170 -0.10 -22.83 12.79
C GLN A 170 0.15 -21.50 12.11
N ILE A 171 0.96 -20.64 12.74
CA ILE A 171 1.39 -19.37 12.17
C ILE A 171 2.78 -19.57 11.59
N ASP A 172 2.96 -19.13 10.35
CA ASP A 172 4.24 -19.11 9.67
C ASP A 172 4.56 -17.67 9.25
N VAL A 173 5.68 -17.14 9.73
CA VAL A 173 6.15 -15.80 9.37
C VAL A 173 7.40 -15.96 8.52
N GLN A 174 7.29 -15.67 7.23
CA GLN A 174 8.43 -15.83 6.34
C GLN A 174 9.55 -14.87 6.70
N ASN A 175 10.79 -15.36 6.60
CA ASN A 175 12.02 -14.61 6.86
C ASN A 175 12.17 -14.08 8.30
N ALA A 176 11.32 -14.51 9.24
CA ALA A 176 11.48 -14.24 10.67
C ALA A 176 11.87 -15.51 11.42
N ALA A 177 12.87 -15.42 12.31
CA ALA A 177 13.12 -16.50 13.25
C ALA A 177 11.93 -16.59 14.22
N ALA A 178 11.47 -17.80 14.54
CA ALA A 178 10.33 -17.99 15.45
C ALA A 178 10.53 -17.33 16.84
N SER A 179 11.79 -17.12 17.27
CA SER A 179 12.14 -16.40 18.50
C SER A 179 11.99 -14.88 18.42
N ALA A 180 11.78 -14.32 17.23
CA ALA A 180 11.58 -12.90 16.98
C ALA A 180 10.10 -12.57 16.68
N VAL A 181 9.22 -13.56 16.86
CA VAL A 181 7.79 -13.50 16.54
C VAL A 181 7.01 -13.73 17.83
N ASP A 182 6.38 -12.67 18.32
CA ASP A 182 5.45 -12.77 19.44
C ASP A 182 4.02 -12.85 18.88
N VAL A 183 3.29 -13.90 19.31
CA VAL A 183 1.87 -14.07 18.97
C VAL A 183 1.02 -13.61 20.14
N TYR A 184 0.12 -12.68 19.84
CA TYR A 184 -0.88 -12.20 20.78
C TYR A 184 -2.27 -12.52 20.28
N TRP A 185 -3.13 -12.89 21.22
CA TRP A 185 -4.55 -13.08 20.97
C TRP A 185 -5.21 -11.72 20.95
N ALA A 186 -5.50 -11.22 19.76
CA ALA A 186 -6.53 -10.22 19.65
C ALA A 186 -7.87 -10.96 19.85
N GLY A 187 -8.73 -10.37 20.63
CA GLY A 187 -10.13 -10.76 20.70
C GLY A 187 -10.91 -9.48 20.91
N GLU A 188 -12.22 -9.61 21.18
CA GLU A 188 -12.94 -8.56 21.92
C GLU A 188 -12.06 -8.13 23.09
N ARG A 189 -11.44 -6.92 23.01
CA ARG A 189 -10.39 -6.41 23.92
C ARG A 189 -10.48 -7.04 25.33
N GLY A 190 -9.76 -8.14 25.57
CA GLY A 190 -9.69 -8.79 26.89
C GLY A 190 -10.13 -10.26 27.04
N ARG A 191 -10.55 -11.01 26.01
CA ARG A 191 -10.73 -12.48 26.16
C ARG A 191 -9.44 -13.25 25.88
N THR A 192 -9.09 -14.17 26.79
CA THR A 192 -8.01 -15.14 26.60
C THR A 192 -8.47 -16.28 25.70
N MET A 193 -7.63 -16.69 24.75
CA MET A 193 -7.89 -17.86 23.90
C MET A 193 -7.93 -19.15 24.73
N ASP A 194 -8.94 -19.98 24.52
CA ASP A 194 -9.06 -21.28 25.20
C ASP A 194 -8.15 -22.31 24.53
N ILE A 195 -6.92 -22.41 25.03
CA ILE A 195 -5.89 -23.31 24.51
C ILE A 195 -6.10 -24.70 25.10
N ALA A 196 -6.53 -25.63 24.25
CA ALA A 196 -6.70 -27.03 24.62
C ALA A 196 -5.36 -27.78 24.66
N GLU A 197 -4.46 -27.50 23.71
CA GLU A 197 -3.14 -28.15 23.63
C GLU A 197 -2.13 -27.22 22.96
N ASN A 198 -1.02 -26.90 23.64
CA ASN A 198 0.01 -26.00 23.11
C ASN A 198 1.18 -26.80 22.52
N TYR A 199 1.54 -26.52 21.26
CA TYR A 199 2.65 -27.16 20.55
C TYR A 199 3.87 -26.25 20.37
N GLY A 200 3.79 -25.01 20.85
CA GLY A 200 4.83 -23.99 20.71
C GLY A 200 4.24 -22.59 20.51
N PRO A 201 5.09 -21.56 20.42
CA PRO A 201 4.65 -20.17 20.37
C PRO A 201 3.73 -19.84 19.17
N LEU A 202 3.84 -20.60 18.07
CA LEU A 202 3.13 -20.35 16.82
C LEU A 202 2.08 -21.42 16.48
N SER A 203 1.80 -22.38 17.35
CA SER A 203 0.88 -23.48 17.04
C SER A 203 0.21 -24.03 18.30
N ALA A 204 -1.11 -24.10 18.29
CA ALA A 204 -1.89 -24.76 19.32
C ALA A 204 -3.19 -25.35 18.76
N ARG A 205 -3.80 -26.24 19.52
CA ARG A 205 -5.20 -26.65 19.37
C ARG A 205 -6.08 -25.82 20.27
N ILE A 206 -7.19 -25.37 19.70
CA ILE A 206 -8.13 -24.46 20.33
C ILE A 206 -9.56 -24.87 19.95
N ALA A 207 -10.55 -24.26 20.62
CA ALA A 207 -11.95 -24.44 20.25
C ALA A 207 -12.25 -23.85 18.87
N ALA A 208 -13.18 -24.46 18.13
CA ALA A 208 -13.73 -23.87 16.91
C ALA A 208 -14.41 -22.52 17.22
N GLY A 209 -14.36 -21.57 16.28
CA GLY A 209 -14.84 -20.21 16.49
C GLY A 209 -14.11 -19.18 15.64
N SER A 210 -14.41 -17.91 15.89
CA SER A 210 -13.69 -16.78 15.29
C SER A 210 -12.56 -16.37 16.22
N HIS A 211 -11.35 -16.25 15.69
CA HIS A 211 -10.15 -15.92 16.46
C HIS A 211 -9.33 -14.84 15.75
N ASP A 212 -8.70 -13.96 16.53
CA ASP A 212 -7.77 -12.97 15.98
C ASP A 212 -6.33 -13.29 16.40
N PHE A 213 -5.41 -13.07 15.49
CA PHE A 213 -3.99 -13.40 15.63
C PHE A 213 -3.17 -12.16 15.35
N CYS A 214 -2.45 -11.65 16.34
CA CYS A 214 -1.50 -10.57 16.14
C CYS A 214 -0.08 -11.10 16.21
N VAL A 215 0.75 -10.61 15.31
CA VAL A 215 2.13 -11.02 15.16
C VAL A 215 3.02 -9.79 15.08
N THR A 216 4.02 -9.72 15.95
CA THR A 216 5.06 -8.68 15.86
C THR A 216 6.12 -9.09 14.83
N ILE A 217 6.39 -8.21 13.87
CA ILE A 217 7.47 -8.32 12.90
C ILE A 217 8.40 -7.09 13.03
N PRO A 218 9.61 -7.08 12.45
CA PRO A 218 10.45 -5.91 12.51
C PRO A 218 9.73 -4.67 11.94
N ALA A 219 9.63 -3.61 12.76
CA ALA A 219 8.99 -2.32 12.46
C ALA A 219 7.44 -2.30 12.40
N ASP A 220 6.75 -3.42 12.68
CA ASP A 220 5.29 -3.45 12.64
C ASP A 220 4.67 -4.56 13.49
N ARG A 221 3.39 -4.43 13.79
CA ARG A 221 2.57 -5.49 14.38
C ARG A 221 1.34 -5.69 13.50
N VAL A 222 1.26 -6.88 12.91
CA VAL A 222 0.23 -7.29 11.97
C VAL A 222 -0.80 -8.13 12.70
N CYS A 223 -2.06 -7.73 12.63
CA CYS A 223 -3.18 -8.45 13.22
C CYS A 223 -4.09 -9.01 12.11
N VAL A 224 -4.41 -10.29 12.22
CA VAL A 224 -5.34 -11.02 11.35
C VAL A 224 -6.60 -11.26 12.17
N GLU A 225 -7.64 -10.50 11.89
CA GLU A 225 -8.86 -10.41 12.68
C GLU A 225 -10.00 -11.22 12.05
N GLY A 226 -10.77 -11.93 12.88
CA GLY A 226 -12.00 -12.58 12.49
C GLY A 226 -11.79 -13.92 11.78
N VAL A 227 -10.69 -14.65 12.04
CA VAL A 227 -10.39 -15.91 11.34
C VAL A 227 -11.42 -16.98 11.70
N PRO A 228 -12.24 -17.44 10.74
CA PRO A 228 -13.27 -18.44 11.02
C PRO A 228 -12.64 -19.83 11.05
N MET A 229 -12.60 -20.45 12.23
CA MET A 229 -12.04 -21.78 12.43
C MET A 229 -13.12 -22.83 12.66
N LYS A 230 -13.18 -23.80 11.76
CA LYS A 230 -14.12 -24.93 11.78
C LYS A 230 -13.60 -26.07 12.67
N PRO A 231 -14.48 -26.85 13.30
CA PRO A 231 -14.08 -28.08 13.97
C PRO A 231 -13.45 -29.07 12.98
N ASP A 232 -12.43 -29.81 13.40
CA ASP A 232 -11.72 -30.83 12.63
C ASP A 232 -10.85 -30.33 11.47
N TYR A 233 -10.49 -29.05 11.46
CA TYR A 233 -9.60 -28.44 10.47
C TYR A 233 -8.33 -27.86 11.09
N GLN A 234 -7.21 -28.05 10.40
CA GLN A 234 -5.96 -27.34 10.64
C GLN A 234 -5.89 -26.11 9.72
N TYR A 235 -5.44 -24.99 10.28
CA TYR A 235 -5.26 -23.72 9.60
C TYR A 235 -3.79 -23.36 9.59
N LEU A 236 -3.23 -23.11 8.40
CA LEU A 236 -1.92 -22.47 8.24
C LEU A 236 -2.14 -20.99 7.91
N ILE A 237 -1.69 -20.11 8.80
CA ILE A 237 -1.75 -18.66 8.63
C ILE A 237 -0.34 -18.21 8.26
N SER A 238 -0.11 -17.90 6.99
CA SER A 238 1.17 -17.43 6.48
C SER A 238 1.18 -15.92 6.39
N ILE A 239 2.16 -15.28 7.05
CA ILE A 239 2.42 -13.84 6.98
C ILE A 239 3.77 -13.66 6.28
N VAL A 240 3.77 -12.94 5.17
CA VAL A 240 4.96 -12.71 4.35
C VAL A 240 5.22 -11.22 4.29
N PRO A 241 6.20 -10.70 5.08
CA PRO A 241 6.59 -9.31 5.00
C PRO A 241 7.09 -8.96 3.59
N PRO A 242 6.96 -7.70 3.16
CA PRO A 242 7.60 -7.23 1.95
C PRO A 242 9.12 -7.40 2.09
N ALA A 243 9.80 -7.69 0.98
CA ALA A 243 11.25 -7.85 1.00
C ALA A 243 11.90 -6.58 1.58
N ALA A 244 12.81 -6.75 2.55
CA ALA A 244 13.56 -5.63 3.09
C ALA A 244 14.25 -4.89 1.93
N PRO A 245 14.26 -3.55 1.91
CA PRO A 245 14.99 -2.80 0.89
C PRO A 245 16.50 -3.08 1.05
N GLY A 246 17.00 -4.10 0.35
CA GLY A 246 18.39 -4.54 0.42
C GLY A 246 18.72 -5.61 -0.62
N ASN A 247 19.57 -5.24 -1.58
CA ASN A 247 20.23 -6.04 -2.63
C ASN A 247 19.48 -6.37 -3.93
N GLN A 248 18.74 -5.41 -4.52
CA GLN A 248 18.54 -5.39 -5.98
C GLN A 248 19.69 -4.70 -6.75
N GLY A 249 20.92 -4.78 -6.22
CA GLY A 249 22.09 -4.07 -6.74
C GLY A 249 23.38 -4.85 -6.68
N GLN A 250 23.36 -6.16 -6.97
CA GLN A 250 24.54 -6.90 -7.43
C GLN A 250 24.10 -7.98 -8.43
N ARG A 251 24.09 -7.61 -9.72
CA ARG A 251 24.32 -8.52 -10.83
C ARG A 251 25.33 -7.88 -11.76
#